data_AF-A0A9D2AJF4-F1
#
_entry.id   AF-A0A9D2AJF4-F1
#
_cell.length_a   1.000
_cell.length_b   1.000
_cell.length_c   1.000
_cell.angle_alpha   90.00
_cell.angle_beta   90.00
_cell.angle_gamma   90.00
#
_symmetry.space_group_name_H-M   'P 1'
#
loop_
_entity.id
_entity.type
_entity.pdbx_description
1 polymer ?
#
loop_
_entity_poly.entity_id
_entity_poly.type
_entity_poly.pdbx_seq_one_letter_code
_entity_poly.pdbx_strand_id
1 'polypeptide(L)'
;MRYQKFAALAAAAALTAVLAGCVSVPSGDQGQQDPGGSQSDTQQQTQGQTQGGAADNPFAGSDQTTQQPQDSQQAQTVDLTVNVNGQEQTVTAAVYTGSGYTIAVPEGWEQDHNEPQWNPYHVDDVELTVRYYTGMSAADILPLFQRDEDDYVFEAAQESSLAGLQNVTELRGSEMDDGRVQEMVAYFIDVSTDRTKACYGIILECPADLAQSYGGYLGAMANSFTLTNAAG
;
A
#
# COMPACT_ATOMS: atom_id res chain seq x y z
N MET A 1 -29.25 -15.43 -38.88
CA MET A 1 -28.55 -14.74 -39.98
C MET A 1 -27.10 -14.60 -39.57
N ARG A 2 -26.18 -15.16 -40.37
CA ARG A 2 -24.74 -15.13 -40.16
C ARG A 2 -24.18 -13.90 -40.89
N TYR A 3 -23.29 -13.14 -40.26
CA TYR A 3 -22.31 -12.33 -40.97
C TYR A 3 -20.90 -12.77 -40.57
N GLN A 4 -20.13 -13.11 -41.59
CA GLN A 4 -18.75 -13.55 -41.53
C GLN A 4 -17.80 -12.37 -41.81
N LYS A 5 -16.74 -12.30 -40.99
CA LYS A 5 -15.32 -12.08 -41.34
C LYS A 5 -14.91 -10.79 -42.06
N PHE A 6 -13.95 -10.07 -41.47
CA PHE A 6 -12.63 -9.85 -42.10
C PHE A 6 -11.53 -9.79 -41.02
N ALA A 7 -10.46 -10.53 -41.27
CA ALA A 7 -9.19 -10.45 -40.55
C ALA A 7 -8.24 -9.53 -41.33
N ALA A 8 -7.34 -8.84 -40.64
CA ALA A 8 -6.12 -8.28 -41.23
C ALA A 8 -4.94 -8.47 -40.27
N LEU A 9 -3.86 -8.96 -40.84
CA LEU A 9 -2.59 -9.37 -40.27
C LEU A 9 -1.55 -8.23 -40.42
N ALA A 10 -0.42 -8.40 -39.70
CA ALA A 10 0.92 -7.84 -39.96
C ALA A 10 1.21 -6.42 -39.39
N ALA A 11 2.41 -6.07 -38.91
CA ALA A 11 3.73 -6.70 -38.98
C ALA A 11 4.67 -6.18 -37.87
N ALA A 12 5.80 -6.88 -37.68
CA ALA A 12 6.87 -6.64 -36.72
C ALA A 12 7.92 -5.59 -37.14
N ALA A 13 8.63 -5.03 -36.15
CA ALA A 13 10.04 -4.56 -36.20
C ALA A 13 10.52 -4.40 -34.74
N ALA A 14 11.40 -5.22 -34.15
CA ALA A 14 12.84 -5.44 -34.37
C ALA A 14 13.79 -4.38 -33.75
N LEU A 15 14.48 -4.81 -32.68
CA LEU A 15 15.83 -4.51 -32.19
C LEU A 15 16.35 -3.05 -32.08
N THR A 16 16.85 -2.70 -30.88
CA THR A 16 18.20 -2.11 -30.73
C THR A 16 18.83 -2.52 -29.39
N ALA A 17 20.16 -2.67 -29.41
CA ALA A 17 21.00 -3.38 -28.46
C ALA A 17 21.72 -2.49 -27.42
N VAL A 18 22.04 -3.14 -26.30
CA VAL A 18 23.14 -3.01 -25.32
C VAL A 18 24.23 -1.94 -25.54
N LEU A 19 24.52 -1.17 -24.47
CA LEU A 19 25.86 -0.77 -23.98
C LEU A 19 25.76 -0.69 -22.44
N ALA A 20 26.40 -1.53 -21.59
CA ALA A 20 27.82 -1.76 -21.32
C ALA A 20 28.51 -0.67 -20.46
N GLY A 21 28.92 -1.06 -19.25
CA GLY A 21 30.05 -0.50 -18.46
C GLY A 21 29.73 0.75 -17.61
N CYS A 22 30.20 0.93 -16.38
CA CYS A 22 31.37 0.36 -15.69
C CYS A 22 31.14 0.32 -14.17
N VAL A 23 31.61 -0.76 -13.55
CA VAL A 23 31.88 -0.90 -12.10
C VAL A 23 33.25 -0.29 -11.80
N SER A 24 33.42 0.36 -10.65
CA SER A 24 34.66 0.33 -9.88
C SER A 24 34.37 0.59 -8.39
N VAL A 25 35.01 -0.24 -7.57
CA VAL A 25 34.91 -0.44 -6.12
C VAL A 25 36.13 0.27 -5.44
N PRO A 26 36.48 0.00 -4.16
CA PRO A 26 36.32 0.83 -2.97
C PRO A 26 37.63 1.52 -2.47
N SER A 27 37.51 2.31 -1.41
CA SER A 27 38.57 2.64 -0.44
C SER A 27 37.82 2.91 0.88
N GLY A 28 37.99 2.19 1.99
CA GLY A 28 39.17 1.55 2.55
C GLY A 28 39.88 2.54 3.48
N ASP A 29 39.50 2.59 4.77
CA ASP A 29 40.51 2.63 5.83
C ASP A 29 39.98 2.20 7.21
N GLN A 30 40.93 1.68 7.99
CA GLN A 30 40.79 0.96 9.26
C GLN A 30 40.78 1.89 10.47
N GLY A 31 40.12 1.46 11.55
CA GLY A 31 40.25 2.03 12.90
C GLY A 31 39.90 1.00 13.95
N GLN A 32 40.93 0.48 14.61
CA GLN A 32 40.96 -0.62 15.57
C GLN A 32 40.97 -0.09 17.01
N GLN A 33 40.23 -0.70 17.95
CA GLN A 33 40.66 -1.13 19.31
C GLN A 33 39.49 -1.32 20.32
N ASP A 34 39.38 -2.55 20.82
CA ASP A 34 38.72 -3.10 22.03
C ASP A 34 39.44 -2.60 23.33
N PRO A 35 39.13 -2.98 24.62
CA PRO A 35 38.06 -3.84 25.18
C PRO A 35 37.46 -3.43 26.57
N GLY A 36 36.45 -4.21 27.04
CA GLY A 36 36.14 -4.49 28.46
C GLY A 36 35.11 -3.56 29.14
N GLY A 37 34.21 -3.98 30.03
CA GLY A 37 33.92 -5.24 30.71
C GLY A 37 33.10 -4.94 31.99
N SER A 38 32.26 -5.90 32.39
CA SER A 38 31.63 -6.10 33.72
C SER A 38 30.28 -5.45 34.10
N GLN A 39 29.31 -6.36 34.13
CA GLN A 39 28.16 -6.57 35.03
C GLN A 39 27.99 -5.69 36.28
N SER A 40 26.73 -5.39 36.59
CA SER A 40 26.17 -5.52 37.94
C SER A 40 24.68 -5.84 37.89
N ASP A 41 24.33 -6.99 38.47
CA ASP A 41 22.99 -7.44 38.84
C ASP A 41 22.35 -6.52 39.89
N THR A 42 21.02 -6.36 39.88
CA THR A 42 20.20 -6.66 41.07
C THR A 42 18.69 -6.74 40.80
N GLN A 43 18.13 -7.94 41.08
CA GLN A 43 16.86 -8.25 41.79
C GLN A 43 15.52 -7.80 41.18
N GLN A 44 14.69 -8.73 40.68
CA GLN A 44 13.76 -9.67 41.38
C GLN A 44 12.47 -9.02 41.92
N GLN A 45 11.34 -9.54 41.44
CA GLN A 45 10.06 -9.89 42.13
C GLN A 45 8.91 -9.86 41.10
N THR A 46 7.92 -10.75 41.01
CA THR A 46 7.63 -12.08 41.57
C THR A 46 6.54 -12.70 40.66
N GLN A 47 6.50 -14.02 40.62
CA GLN A 47 5.53 -14.87 39.92
C GLN A 47 4.06 -14.71 40.36
N GLY A 48 3.15 -14.98 39.42
CA GLY A 48 1.75 -15.38 39.67
C GLY A 48 1.20 -16.19 38.48
N GLN A 49 1.15 -17.52 38.65
CA GLN A 49 0.44 -18.57 37.88
C GLN A 49 -1.10 -18.27 37.82
N THR A 50 -1.98 -18.77 36.92
CA THR A 50 -2.05 -19.96 36.04
C THR A 50 -3.31 -19.90 35.14
N GLN A 51 -3.30 -20.65 34.03
CA GLN A 51 -4.43 -21.34 33.35
C GLN A 51 -5.54 -20.56 32.59
N GLY A 52 -5.43 -20.54 31.26
CA GLY A 52 -6.29 -21.35 30.37
C GLY A 52 -7.71 -20.87 30.00
N GLY A 53 -7.86 -20.39 28.76
CA GLY A 53 -9.12 -20.29 27.98
C GLY A 53 -9.55 -18.84 27.71
N ALA A 54 -9.97 -18.39 26.52
CA ALA A 54 -10.17 -19.00 25.21
C ALA A 54 -9.50 -18.11 24.14
N ALA A 55 -9.29 -18.62 22.92
CA ALA A 55 -8.87 -17.74 21.82
C ALA A 55 -10.02 -16.77 21.51
N ASP A 56 -9.73 -15.47 21.49
CA ASP A 56 -10.72 -14.46 21.18
C ASP A 56 -11.13 -14.55 19.70
N ASN A 57 -12.44 -14.46 19.46
CA ASN A 57 -13.04 -14.40 18.15
C ASN A 57 -12.79 -12.99 17.56
N PRO A 58 -12.00 -12.85 16.48
CA PRO A 58 -11.63 -11.53 15.95
C PRO A 58 -12.77 -10.80 15.22
N PHE A 59 -13.98 -11.36 15.19
CA PHE A 59 -15.17 -10.76 14.54
C PHE A 59 -16.39 -10.63 15.47
N ALA A 60 -16.22 -10.71 16.79
CA ALA A 60 -17.32 -10.43 17.71
C ALA A 60 -17.52 -8.91 17.88
N GLY A 61 -18.42 -8.34 17.08
CA GLY A 61 -18.95 -7.00 17.32
C GLY A 61 -19.70 -6.93 18.65
N SER A 62 -19.36 -5.94 19.47
CA SER A 62 -20.23 -5.47 20.55
C SER A 62 -20.83 -4.13 20.13
N ASP A 63 -22.14 -4.12 19.97
CA ASP A 63 -22.94 -2.93 19.69
C ASP A 63 -22.64 -1.77 20.66
N GLN A 64 -22.45 -0.61 20.05
CA GLN A 64 -22.62 0.77 20.54
C GLN A 64 -22.56 1.03 22.07
N THR A 65 -21.42 1.60 22.47
CA THR A 65 -21.45 2.85 23.25
C THR A 65 -20.52 3.84 22.57
N THR A 66 -21.07 4.97 22.14
CA THR A 66 -20.35 6.18 21.73
C THR A 66 -19.31 6.57 22.77
N GLN A 67 -18.05 6.24 22.51
CA GLN A 67 -16.90 6.88 23.11
C GLN A 67 -15.93 7.22 21.99
N GLN A 68 -16.08 8.45 21.52
CA GLN A 68 -15.06 9.22 20.83
C GLN A 68 -13.72 9.04 21.58
N PRO A 69 -12.63 8.53 20.96
CA PRO A 69 -11.32 8.63 21.54
C PRO A 69 -10.81 10.04 21.27
N GLN A 70 -11.15 10.99 22.15
CA GLN A 70 -10.21 12.05 22.50
C GLN A 70 -9.60 11.65 23.84
N ASP A 71 -8.36 11.16 23.81
CA ASP A 71 -7.26 11.83 24.53
C ASP A 71 -5.91 11.10 24.34
N SER A 72 -4.99 11.82 23.67
CA SER A 72 -3.59 11.96 24.11
C SER A 72 -2.60 10.80 23.91
N GLN A 73 -2.63 10.13 22.76
CA GLN A 73 -1.37 9.91 22.04
C GLN A 73 -1.29 11.02 21.00
N GLN A 74 -0.26 11.85 21.03
CA GLN A 74 -0.04 12.86 20.00
C GLN A 74 -0.04 12.09 18.66
N ALA A 75 -1.08 12.30 17.83
CA ALA A 75 -1.19 11.61 16.56
C ALA A 75 0.13 11.85 15.83
N GLN A 76 0.84 10.77 15.50
CA GLN A 76 2.11 10.91 14.82
C GLN A 76 1.81 11.58 13.48
N THR A 77 2.39 12.76 13.26
CA THR A 77 2.28 13.49 12.00
C THR A 77 3.58 13.40 11.23
N VAL A 78 3.49 13.38 9.92
CA VAL A 78 4.62 13.45 8.99
C VAL A 78 4.31 14.45 7.89
N ASP A 79 5.36 14.97 7.26
CA ASP A 79 5.21 15.82 6.07
C ASP A 79 5.29 14.97 4.81
N LEU A 80 4.30 15.11 3.93
CA LEU A 80 4.28 14.52 2.60
C LEU A 80 4.59 15.58 1.56
N THR A 81 5.44 15.24 0.58
CA THR A 81 5.61 16.04 -0.63
C THR A 81 4.64 15.54 -1.69
N VAL A 82 3.73 16.40 -2.14
CA VAL A 82 2.73 16.09 -3.17
C VAL A 82 2.91 17.02 -4.37
N ASN A 83 2.62 16.52 -5.57
CA ASN A 83 2.57 17.34 -6.78
C ASN A 83 1.13 17.61 -7.18
N VAL A 84 0.69 18.87 -7.12
CA VAL A 84 -0.66 19.28 -7.49
C VAL A 84 -0.57 20.25 -8.66
N ASN A 85 -1.21 19.89 -9.78
CA ASN A 85 -1.20 20.69 -11.01
C ASN A 85 0.22 21.10 -11.45
N GLY A 86 1.21 20.21 -11.29
CA GLY A 86 2.59 20.44 -11.68
C GLY A 86 3.41 21.27 -10.68
N GLN A 87 2.87 21.56 -9.49
CA GLN A 87 3.57 22.27 -8.41
C GLN A 87 3.80 21.36 -7.22
N GLU A 88 5.04 21.31 -6.74
CA GLU A 88 5.37 20.61 -5.50
C GLU A 88 4.92 21.43 -4.29
N GLN A 89 4.29 20.76 -3.34
CA GLN A 89 3.90 21.32 -2.05
C GLN A 89 4.14 20.31 -0.94
N THR A 90 4.38 20.81 0.27
CA THR A 90 4.48 20.00 1.48
C THR A 90 3.18 20.08 2.25
N VAL A 91 2.62 18.93 2.61
CA VAL A 91 1.37 18.81 3.37
C VAL A 91 1.58 17.98 4.62
N THR A 92 1.03 18.40 5.74
CA THR A 92 1.06 17.62 6.98
C THR A 92 0.01 16.51 6.91
N ALA A 93 0.39 15.31 7.31
CA ALA A 93 -0.43 14.11 7.27
C ALA A 93 -0.39 13.39 8.62
N ALA A 94 -1.53 12.82 9.03
CA ALA A 94 -1.60 11.95 10.19
C ALA A 94 -1.22 10.52 9.80
N VAL A 95 -0.47 9.82 10.66
CA VAL A 95 -0.09 8.43 10.46
C VAL A 95 -1.17 7.51 11.03
N TYR A 96 -1.78 6.71 10.16
CA TYR A 96 -2.74 5.67 10.48
C TYR A 96 -2.02 4.34 10.58
N THR A 97 -2.36 3.56 11.61
CA THR A 97 -1.82 2.21 11.81
C THR A 97 -2.93 1.20 11.56
N GLY A 98 -2.77 0.39 10.52
CA GLY A 98 -3.63 -0.75 10.24
C GLY A 98 -3.05 -2.04 10.78
N SER A 99 -3.70 -3.16 10.49
CA SER A 99 -3.19 -4.48 10.86
C SER A 99 -1.96 -4.83 10.00
N GLY A 100 -0.76 -4.58 10.51
CA GLY A 100 0.50 -4.94 9.86
C GLY A 100 1.08 -3.87 8.92
N TYR A 101 0.54 -2.65 8.94
CA TYR A 101 1.07 -1.53 8.16
C TYR A 101 0.82 -0.18 8.83
N THR A 102 1.53 0.84 8.37
CA THR A 102 1.17 2.26 8.55
C THR A 102 1.02 2.97 7.22
N ILE A 103 0.19 4.00 7.17
CA ILE A 103 0.04 4.91 6.03
C ILE A 103 -0.19 6.34 6.53
N ALA A 104 0.38 7.33 5.87
CA ALA A 104 0.16 8.74 6.17
C ALA A 104 -0.94 9.30 5.27
N VAL A 105 -1.95 9.91 5.89
CA VAL A 105 -3.12 10.48 5.21
C VAL A 105 -3.16 11.99 5.48
N PRO A 106 -3.17 12.84 4.44
CA PRO A 106 -3.26 14.29 4.59
C PRO A 106 -4.49 14.73 5.38
N GLU A 107 -4.39 15.88 6.04
CA GLU A 107 -5.59 16.61 6.43
C GLU A 107 -6.50 16.84 5.21
N GLY A 108 -7.81 16.80 5.41
CA GLY A 108 -8.74 16.97 4.30
C GLY A 108 -9.38 15.67 3.78
N TRP A 109 -9.01 14.51 4.35
CA TRP A 109 -9.49 13.20 3.93
C TRP A 109 -10.27 12.53 5.05
N GLU A 110 -11.41 11.94 4.71
CA GLU A 110 -12.26 11.16 5.61
C GLU A 110 -11.93 9.68 5.48
N GLN A 111 -11.88 8.98 6.61
CA GLN A 111 -11.74 7.54 6.64
C GLN A 111 -13.12 6.89 6.61
N ASP A 112 -13.31 5.87 5.77
CA ASP A 112 -14.49 5.00 5.88
C ASP A 112 -14.40 4.16 7.17
N HIS A 113 -15.51 4.05 7.90
CA HIS A 113 -15.54 3.34 9.17
C HIS A 113 -15.59 1.80 9.02
N ASN A 114 -15.93 1.30 7.84
CA ASN A 114 -16.16 -0.11 7.56
C ASN A 114 -14.94 -0.77 6.91
N GLU A 115 -14.13 -0.01 6.19
CA GLU A 115 -12.93 -0.52 5.54
C GLU A 115 -11.75 0.47 5.60
N PRO A 116 -10.50 0.01 5.42
CA PRO A 116 -9.33 0.89 5.39
C PRO A 116 -9.27 1.69 4.08
N GLN A 117 -10.20 2.62 3.95
CA GLN A 117 -10.45 3.47 2.79
C GLN A 117 -10.44 4.94 3.21
N TRP A 118 -9.94 5.81 2.34
CA TRP A 118 -9.95 7.25 2.52
C TRP A 118 -10.34 7.98 1.23
N ASN A 119 -11.20 9.00 1.38
CA ASN A 119 -11.62 9.89 0.30
C ASN A 119 -11.44 11.36 0.75
N PRO A 120 -11.10 12.29 -0.14
CA PRO A 120 -11.04 13.71 0.22
C PRO A 120 -12.43 14.27 0.52
N TYR A 121 -12.51 15.27 1.41
CA TYR A 121 -13.77 15.93 1.77
C TYR A 121 -14.50 16.40 0.50
N HIS A 122 -15.76 16.00 0.37
CA HIS A 122 -16.67 16.40 -0.70
C HIS A 122 -16.35 15.88 -2.12
N VAL A 123 -15.43 14.92 -2.26
CA VAL A 123 -15.18 14.23 -3.53
C VAL A 123 -15.03 12.73 -3.25
N ASP A 124 -16.15 12.03 -3.32
CA ASP A 124 -16.28 10.59 -3.09
C ASP A 124 -15.67 9.75 -4.22
N ASP A 125 -15.70 10.22 -5.47
CA ASP A 125 -15.11 9.51 -6.62
C ASP A 125 -13.58 9.31 -6.54
N VAL A 126 -12.89 10.00 -5.62
CA VAL A 126 -11.43 9.90 -5.42
C VAL A 126 -11.15 9.07 -4.17
N GLU A 127 -10.38 8.00 -4.30
CA GLU A 127 -10.24 7.00 -3.24
C GLU A 127 -8.82 6.43 -3.13
N LEU A 128 -8.39 6.17 -1.89
CA LEU A 128 -7.34 5.19 -1.59
C LEU A 128 -7.89 4.12 -0.66
N THR A 129 -7.72 2.85 -1.04
CA THR A 129 -8.13 1.69 -0.24
C THR A 129 -6.99 0.71 -0.03
N VAL A 130 -6.88 0.19 1.20
CA VAL A 130 -5.90 -0.84 1.58
C VAL A 130 -6.61 -2.14 1.92
N ARG A 131 -6.41 -3.17 1.10
CA ARG A 131 -6.94 -4.53 1.30
C ARG A 131 -5.83 -5.51 1.69
N TYR A 132 -6.15 -6.53 2.50
CA TYR A 132 -5.24 -7.60 2.89
C TYR A 132 -5.75 -8.97 2.43
N TYR A 133 -4.94 -9.69 1.66
CA TYR A 133 -5.26 -10.97 1.06
C TYR A 133 -4.49 -12.08 1.76
N THR A 134 -5.13 -12.74 2.73
CA THR A 134 -4.52 -13.84 3.48
C THR A 134 -4.39 -15.09 2.61
N GLY A 135 -3.23 -15.72 2.62
CA GLY A 135 -2.98 -16.98 1.90
C GLY A 135 -2.75 -16.82 0.40
N MET A 136 -2.76 -15.59 -0.12
CA MET A 136 -2.62 -15.30 -1.55
C MET A 136 -1.37 -14.46 -1.80
N SER A 137 -0.67 -14.77 -2.89
CA SER A 137 0.31 -13.85 -3.48
C SER A 137 -0.35 -12.90 -4.47
N ALA A 138 0.36 -11.86 -4.90
CA ALA A 138 -0.05 -10.97 -5.98
C ALA A 138 -0.48 -11.76 -7.24
N ALA A 139 0.30 -12.77 -7.63
CA ALA A 139 -0.02 -13.63 -8.77
C ALA A 139 -1.32 -14.44 -8.59
N ASP A 140 -1.66 -14.81 -7.34
CA ASP A 140 -2.88 -15.55 -7.03
C ASP A 140 -4.11 -14.63 -7.00
N ILE A 141 -3.98 -13.41 -6.45
CA ILE A 141 -5.11 -12.48 -6.29
C ILE A 141 -5.42 -11.68 -7.56
N LEU A 142 -4.44 -11.32 -8.39
CA LEU A 142 -4.65 -10.54 -9.62
C LEU A 142 -5.80 -11.03 -10.51
N PRO A 143 -5.89 -12.31 -10.91
CA PRO A 143 -6.99 -12.78 -11.75
C PRO A 143 -8.35 -12.78 -11.04
N LEU A 144 -8.37 -12.83 -9.70
CA LEU A 144 -9.61 -12.69 -8.93
C LEU A 144 -10.03 -11.23 -8.87
N PHE A 145 -9.09 -10.34 -8.57
CA PHE A 145 -9.31 -8.89 -8.54
C PHE A 145 -9.84 -8.39 -9.88
N GLN A 146 -9.19 -8.74 -11.00
CA GLN A 146 -9.64 -8.34 -12.33
C GLN A 146 -11.00 -8.92 -12.75
N ARG A 147 -11.41 -10.03 -12.13
CA ARG A 147 -12.73 -10.62 -12.35
C ARG A 147 -13.79 -9.95 -11.49
N ASP A 148 -13.43 -9.54 -10.28
CA ASP A 148 -14.34 -8.94 -9.33
C ASP A 148 -14.55 -7.43 -9.65
N GLU A 149 -13.56 -6.77 -10.23
CA GLU A 149 -13.63 -5.41 -10.80
C GLU A 149 -13.88 -5.47 -12.33
N ASP A 150 -14.95 -6.14 -12.77
CA ASP A 150 -15.17 -6.48 -14.19
C ASP A 150 -15.61 -5.32 -15.10
N ASP A 151 -15.96 -4.18 -14.51
CA ASP A 151 -16.27 -2.93 -15.22
C ASP A 151 -14.99 -2.23 -15.74
N TYR A 152 -13.83 -2.54 -15.14
CA TYR A 152 -12.53 -2.00 -15.55
C TYR A 152 -11.89 -2.75 -16.72
N VAL A 153 -11.35 -1.98 -17.66
CA VAL A 153 -10.43 -2.49 -18.68
C VAL A 153 -9.01 -2.34 -18.19
N PHE A 154 -8.35 -3.47 -17.90
CA PHE A 154 -7.00 -3.50 -17.36
C PHE A 154 -5.90 -3.61 -18.42
N GLU A 155 -4.79 -2.93 -18.16
CA GLU A 155 -3.51 -3.15 -18.82
C GLU A 155 -2.82 -4.43 -18.29
N ALA A 156 -1.71 -4.82 -18.93
CA ALA A 156 -0.90 -5.92 -18.42
C ALA A 156 -0.23 -5.52 -17.10
N ALA A 157 -0.36 -6.35 -16.07
CA ALA A 157 0.33 -6.15 -14.81
C ALA A 157 1.86 -6.15 -15.02
N GLN A 158 2.56 -5.32 -14.26
CA GLN A 158 4.01 -5.15 -14.37
C GLN A 158 4.69 -5.11 -13.00
N GLU A 159 5.94 -5.55 -12.94
CA GLU A 159 6.78 -5.35 -11.75
C GLU A 159 7.01 -3.85 -11.53
N SER A 160 6.91 -3.41 -10.28
CA SER A 160 7.05 -2.02 -9.89
C SER A 160 7.75 -1.91 -8.53
N SER A 161 7.88 -0.69 -8.04
CA SER A 161 8.37 -0.40 -6.69
C SER A 161 7.51 0.69 -6.08
N LEU A 162 7.14 0.52 -4.82
CA LEU A 162 6.37 1.51 -4.07
C LEU A 162 6.97 1.64 -2.68
N ALA A 163 7.17 2.87 -2.19
CA ALA A 163 7.69 3.11 -0.84
C ALA A 163 9.02 2.36 -0.51
N GLY A 164 9.86 2.12 -1.52
CA GLY A 164 11.10 1.33 -1.38
C GLY A 164 10.92 -0.18 -1.27
N LEU A 165 9.69 -0.70 -1.40
CA LEU A 165 9.36 -2.12 -1.47
C LEU A 165 9.65 -2.67 -2.88
N GLN A 166 10.21 -3.88 -2.97
CA GLN A 166 10.66 -4.48 -4.23
C GLN A 166 9.74 -5.59 -4.77
N ASN A 167 8.90 -6.20 -3.93
CA ASN A 167 7.98 -7.26 -4.34
C ASN A 167 6.60 -6.68 -4.65
N VAL A 168 6.54 -5.71 -5.57
CA VAL A 168 5.32 -4.99 -5.91
C VAL A 168 4.93 -5.28 -7.35
N THR A 169 3.68 -5.71 -7.55
CA THR A 169 3.06 -5.80 -8.87
C THR A 169 2.07 -4.66 -9.03
N GLU A 170 2.25 -3.85 -10.06
CA GLU A 170 1.36 -2.75 -10.40
C GLU A 170 0.37 -3.18 -11.49
N LEU A 171 -0.89 -2.82 -11.30
CA LEU A 171 -1.97 -3.00 -12.26
C LEU A 171 -2.64 -1.65 -12.51
N ARG A 172 -2.85 -1.33 -13.79
CA ARG A 172 -3.57 -0.12 -14.22
C ARG A 172 -4.86 -0.50 -14.91
N GLY A 173 -5.92 0.21 -14.60
CA GLY A 173 -7.23 0.02 -15.20
C GLY A 173 -7.90 1.35 -15.48
N SER A 174 -8.86 1.33 -16.39
CA SER A 174 -9.79 2.44 -16.57
C SER A 174 -11.17 1.91 -16.90
N GLU A 175 -12.19 2.61 -16.43
CA GLU A 175 -13.59 2.37 -16.80
C GLU A 175 -14.27 3.67 -17.25
N MET A 176 -15.46 3.53 -17.81
CA MET A 176 -16.34 4.65 -18.11
C MET A 176 -17.51 4.60 -17.13
N ASP A 177 -17.49 5.47 -16.12
CA ASP A 177 -18.53 5.59 -15.12
C ASP A 177 -19.26 6.93 -15.26
N ASP A 178 -20.59 6.87 -15.36
CA ASP A 178 -21.50 8.00 -15.55
C ASP A 178 -21.04 9.07 -16.58
N GLY A 179 -20.37 8.61 -17.65
CA GLY A 179 -19.86 9.46 -18.74
C GLY A 179 -18.52 10.14 -18.45
N ARG A 180 -17.85 9.77 -17.36
CA ARG A 180 -16.50 10.18 -16.98
C ARG A 180 -15.58 8.96 -17.02
N VAL A 181 -14.30 9.19 -17.30
CA VAL A 181 -13.30 8.13 -17.23
C VAL A 181 -12.81 8.07 -15.80
N GLN A 182 -12.98 6.91 -15.16
CA GLN A 182 -12.38 6.60 -13.87
C GLN A 182 -11.09 5.84 -14.10
N GLU A 183 -9.99 6.27 -13.48
CA GLU A 183 -8.69 5.62 -13.55
C GLU A 183 -8.40 4.88 -12.24
N MET A 184 -7.85 3.66 -12.36
CA MET A 184 -7.40 2.85 -11.24
C MET A 184 -5.91 2.53 -11.35
N VAL A 185 -5.19 2.64 -10.24
CA VAL A 185 -3.85 2.07 -10.06
C VAL A 185 -3.85 1.23 -8.80
N ALA A 186 -3.57 -0.07 -8.94
CA ALA A 186 -3.46 -1.00 -7.81
C ALA A 186 -2.03 -1.51 -7.66
N TYR A 187 -1.50 -1.42 -6.44
CA TYR A 187 -0.20 -1.98 -6.06
C TYR A 187 -0.40 -3.20 -5.18
N PHE A 188 -0.01 -4.37 -5.67
CA PHE A 188 -0.04 -5.64 -4.95
C PHE A 188 1.33 -5.95 -4.39
N ILE A 189 1.45 -5.96 -3.06
CA ILE A 189 2.70 -6.08 -2.31
C ILE A 189 2.73 -7.45 -1.66
N ASP A 190 3.58 -8.34 -2.17
CA ASP A 190 3.77 -9.66 -1.58
C ASP A 190 4.51 -9.55 -0.24
N VAL A 191 3.84 -10.02 0.82
CA VAL A 191 4.38 -10.14 2.17
C VAL A 191 4.65 -11.62 2.43
N SER A 192 5.88 -12.04 2.17
CA SER A 192 6.33 -13.39 2.50
C SER A 192 6.69 -13.45 3.98
N THR A 193 5.93 -14.23 4.75
CA THR A 193 6.39 -14.74 6.06
C THR A 193 6.78 -16.19 5.90
N ASP A 194 7.67 -16.71 6.75
CA ASP A 194 8.15 -18.10 6.69
C ASP A 194 7.03 -19.17 6.76
N ARG A 195 5.79 -18.78 7.08
CA ARG A 195 4.69 -19.71 7.37
C ARG A 195 3.42 -19.48 6.54
N THR A 196 3.25 -18.31 5.92
CA THR A 196 2.04 -17.98 5.16
C THR A 196 2.35 -17.01 4.02
N LYS A 197 1.77 -17.29 2.85
CA LYS A 197 1.66 -16.31 1.76
C LYS A 197 0.65 -15.23 2.18
N ALA A 198 0.95 -13.98 1.90
CA ALA A 198 0.02 -12.88 2.06
C ALA A 198 0.35 -11.76 1.07
N CYS A 199 -0.63 -10.92 0.77
CA CYS A 199 -0.47 -9.77 -0.11
C CYS A 199 -1.30 -8.60 0.40
N TYR A 200 -0.75 -7.38 0.33
CA TYR A 200 -1.53 -6.15 0.48
C TYR A 200 -1.87 -5.59 -0.90
N GLY A 201 -3.09 -5.10 -1.10
CA GLY A 201 -3.47 -4.26 -2.23
C GLY A 201 -3.64 -2.82 -1.77
N ILE A 202 -2.91 -1.89 -2.39
CA ILE A 202 -3.15 -0.44 -2.27
C ILE A 202 -3.79 0.00 -3.57
N ILE A 203 -5.06 0.33 -3.53
CA ILE A 203 -5.91 0.62 -4.69
C ILE A 203 -6.17 2.11 -4.68
N LEU A 204 -5.88 2.77 -5.80
CA LEU A 204 -6.05 4.20 -6.00
C LEU A 204 -7.05 4.39 -7.12
N GLU A 205 -8.13 5.12 -6.86
CA GLU A 205 -9.15 5.43 -7.85
C GLU A 205 -9.34 6.95 -7.95
N CYS A 206 -9.43 7.45 -9.17
CA CYS A 206 -9.56 8.88 -9.42
C CYS A 206 -10.17 9.13 -10.80
N PRO A 207 -11.14 10.04 -10.93
CA PRO A 207 -11.59 10.50 -12.23
C PRO A 207 -10.44 11.15 -13.00
N ALA A 208 -10.32 10.84 -14.29
CA ALA A 208 -9.23 11.34 -15.14
C ALA A 208 -9.17 12.89 -15.17
N ASP A 209 -10.32 13.57 -15.03
CA ASP A 209 -10.41 15.02 -14.97
C ASP A 209 -9.96 15.62 -13.62
N LEU A 210 -9.87 14.80 -12.58
CA LEU A 210 -9.40 15.15 -11.24
C LEU A 210 -7.97 14.69 -10.94
N ALA A 211 -7.38 13.84 -11.78
CA ALA A 211 -6.04 13.27 -11.60
C ALA A 211 -4.94 14.33 -11.40
N GLN A 212 -5.01 15.49 -12.06
CA GLN A 212 -4.02 16.57 -11.85
C GLN A 212 -4.10 17.21 -10.45
N SER A 213 -5.28 17.21 -9.85
CA SER A 213 -5.52 17.81 -8.53
C SER A 213 -5.32 16.82 -7.39
N TYR A 214 -5.67 15.54 -7.59
CA TYR A 214 -5.66 14.53 -6.52
C TYR A 214 -4.64 13.39 -6.72
N GLY A 215 -4.18 13.13 -7.94
CA GLY A 215 -3.23 12.05 -8.22
C GLY A 215 -1.92 12.18 -7.44
N GLY A 216 -1.45 13.40 -7.21
CA GLY A 216 -0.28 13.65 -6.36
C GLY A 216 -0.49 13.31 -4.89
N TYR A 217 -1.69 13.49 -4.36
CA TYR A 217 -2.03 13.10 -2.98
C TYR A 217 -2.09 11.58 -2.87
N LEU A 218 -2.85 10.91 -3.76
CA LEU A 218 -2.95 9.45 -3.81
C LEU A 218 -1.57 8.80 -3.93
N GLY A 219 -0.72 9.32 -4.83
CA GLY A 219 0.65 8.82 -5.00
C GLY A 219 1.53 9.03 -3.78
N ALA A 220 1.42 10.15 -3.06
CA ALA A 220 2.19 10.38 -1.84
C ALA A 220 1.70 9.53 -0.66
N MET A 221 0.40 9.35 -0.52
CA MET A 221 -0.20 8.45 0.47
C MET A 221 0.26 7.01 0.24
N ALA A 222 0.15 6.50 -1.00
CA ALA A 222 0.65 5.18 -1.35
C ALA A 222 2.15 5.02 -1.08
N ASN A 223 2.96 6.03 -1.39
CA ASN A 223 4.41 6.02 -1.11
C ASN A 223 4.77 6.14 0.38
N SER A 224 3.84 6.55 1.23
CA SER A 224 4.04 6.56 2.69
C SER A 224 3.78 5.20 3.34
N PHE A 225 3.21 4.25 2.58
CA PHE A 225 2.90 2.93 3.08
C PHE A 225 4.15 2.22 3.59
N THR A 226 4.09 1.72 4.81
CA THR A 226 5.18 0.96 5.43
C THR A 226 4.62 -0.30 6.07
N LEU A 227 5.27 -1.44 5.81
CA LEU A 227 4.98 -2.67 6.53
C LEU A 227 5.49 -2.56 7.96
N THR A 228 4.61 -2.78 8.93
CA THR A 228 5.03 -2.93 10.32
C THR A 228 5.24 -4.41 10.57
N ASN A 229 6.38 -4.78 11.18
CA ASN A 229 6.53 -6.14 11.68
C ASN A 229 5.38 -6.39 12.66
N ALA A 230 4.43 -7.26 12.30
CA ALA A 230 3.51 -7.82 13.27
C ALA A 230 4.40 -8.43 14.37
N ALA A 231 4.24 -7.97 15.61
CA ALA A 231 4.99 -8.51 16.74
C ALA A 231 4.84 -10.04 16.71
N GLY A 232 5.97 -10.73 16.50
CA GLY A 232 6.03 -12.19 16.44
C GLY A 232 5.78 -12.85 17.78
#